data_AF-A0A7L0KI88-F1
#
_entry.id   AF-A0A7L0KI88-F1
#
_cell.length_a   1.000
_cell.length_b   1.000
_cell.length_c   1.000
_cell.angle_alpha   90.00
_cell.angle_beta   90.00
_cell.angle_gamma   90.00
#
_symmetry.space_group_name_H-M   'P 1'
#
loop_
_entity.id
_entity.type
_entity.pdbx_description
1 polymer ?
#
loop_
_entity_poly.entity_id
_entity_poly.type
_entity_poly.pdbx_seq_one_letter_code
_entity_poly.pdbx_strand_id
1 'polypeptide(L)'
;ELPGPPQRLARALWYVRLAHHSHRTAFNNNISTAYEVLGASGRRRRPGVDGRLYSELLRRICQHGGAPQEVAATLLPRVQCRDHEAVPFDVFRYGVLTCFVLLEFAAKAQTLYDVLDGGTGAADKRVCQAVLRTLEEALGASDFSVPVRYLEAGSKLGPDCLALAMDRALQERKLSASMSREEFLKKATALFVAKVKPVD
;
A
#
# COMPACT_ATOMS: atom_id res chain seq x y z
N GLU A 1 0.42 -28.64 21.68
CA GLU A 1 1.26 -28.68 20.47
C GLU A 1 1.27 -27.29 19.83
N LEU A 2 2.40 -26.84 19.27
CA LEU A 2 2.43 -25.57 18.55
C LEU A 2 1.66 -25.73 17.24
N PRO A 3 0.77 -24.79 16.86
CA PRO A 3 0.01 -24.89 15.61
C PRO A 3 0.94 -25.00 14.40
N GLY A 4 0.52 -25.80 13.41
CA GLY A 4 1.28 -25.99 12.17
C GLY A 4 1.45 -24.67 11.39
N PRO A 5 2.42 -24.57 10.46
CA PRO A 5 2.68 -23.35 9.70
C PRO A 5 1.45 -22.72 9.02
N PRO A 6 0.53 -23.49 8.39
CA PRO A 6 -0.69 -22.92 7.80
C PRO A 6 -1.64 -22.28 8.81
N GLN A 7 -1.77 -22.86 10.01
CA GLN A 7 -2.62 -22.34 11.08
C GLN A 7 -2.02 -21.06 11.69
N ARG A 8 -0.69 -21.02 11.88
CA ARG A 8 0.01 -19.82 12.35
C ARG A 8 -0.17 -18.65 11.39
N LEU A 9 -0.06 -18.92 10.09
CA LEU A 9 -0.26 -17.92 9.05
C LEU A 9 -1.70 -17.37 9.03
N ALA A 10 -2.71 -18.24 9.09
CA ALA A 10 -4.10 -17.81 9.14
C ALA A 10 -4.39 -16.93 10.37
N ARG A 11 -3.83 -17.30 11.52
CA ARG A 11 -3.98 -16.56 12.78
C ARG A 11 -3.24 -15.21 12.76
N ALA A 12 -2.03 -15.16 12.21
CA ALA A 12 -1.29 -13.92 12.02
C ALA A 12 -2.03 -12.96 11.08
N LEU A 13 -2.56 -13.48 9.97
CA LEU A 13 -3.39 -12.71 9.04
C LEU A 13 -4.66 -12.16 9.70
N TRP A 14 -5.27 -12.93 10.59
CA TRP A 14 -6.40 -12.45 11.39
C TRP A 14 -6.01 -11.28 12.29
N TYR A 15 -4.93 -11.42 13.07
CA TYR A 15 -4.46 -10.35 13.97
C TYR A 15 -4.17 -9.05 13.24
N VAL A 16 -3.40 -9.07 12.15
CA VAL A 16 -3.04 -7.85 11.43
C VAL A 16 -4.23 -7.13 10.79
N ARG A 17 -5.39 -7.79 10.66
CA ARG A 17 -6.63 -7.22 10.12
C ARG A 17 -7.61 -6.72 11.19
N LEU A 18 -7.35 -6.97 12.47
CA LEU A 18 -8.27 -6.62 13.56
C LEU A 18 -8.43 -5.11 13.77
N ALA A 19 -7.44 -4.32 13.39
CA ALA A 19 -7.47 -2.87 13.55
C ALA A 19 -7.01 -2.20 12.26
N HIS A 20 -7.65 -1.07 11.94
CA HIS A 20 -7.16 -0.19 10.90
C HIS A 20 -5.78 0.37 11.30
N HIS A 21 -4.88 0.52 10.34
CA HIS A 21 -3.50 0.93 10.61
C HIS A 21 -3.37 2.38 11.12
N SER A 22 -4.42 3.19 10.98
CA SER A 22 -4.52 4.51 11.63
C SER A 22 -4.63 4.41 13.17
N HIS A 23 -5.15 3.31 13.72
CA HIS A 23 -5.27 3.07 15.15
C HIS A 23 -3.95 2.57 15.74
N ARG A 24 -2.92 3.44 15.78
CA ARG A 24 -1.52 3.09 16.05
C ARG A 24 -1.33 2.11 17.21
N THR A 25 -1.95 2.33 18.37
CA THR A 25 -1.80 1.46 19.54
C THR A 25 -2.34 0.05 19.29
N ALA A 26 -3.61 -0.06 18.89
CA ALA A 26 -4.25 -1.36 18.63
C ALA A 26 -3.55 -2.11 17.50
N PHE A 27 -3.22 -1.40 16.41
CA PHE A 27 -2.53 -1.98 15.27
C PHE A 27 -1.13 -2.49 15.63
N ASN A 28 -0.33 -1.72 16.38
CA ASN A 28 0.99 -2.17 16.81
C ASN A 28 0.90 -3.39 17.73
N ASN A 29 -0.04 -3.43 18.67
CA ASN A 29 -0.25 -4.59 19.54
C ASN A 29 -0.61 -5.85 18.73
N ASN A 30 -1.48 -5.69 17.74
CA ASN A 30 -1.88 -6.76 16.84
C ASN A 30 -0.71 -7.26 15.97
N ILE A 31 0.12 -6.36 15.45
CA ILE A 31 1.35 -6.70 14.72
C ILE A 31 2.33 -7.47 15.60
N SER A 32 2.57 -7.02 16.84
CA SER A 32 3.43 -7.74 17.79
C SER A 32 2.93 -9.16 18.02
N THR A 33 1.62 -9.33 18.22
CA THR A 33 1.02 -10.65 18.41
C THR A 33 1.16 -11.52 17.16
N ALA A 34 0.94 -10.95 15.96
CA ALA A 34 1.12 -11.66 14.70
C ALA A 34 2.57 -12.10 14.48
N TYR A 35 3.54 -11.26 14.85
CA TYR A 35 4.96 -11.56 14.78
C TYR A 35 5.33 -12.74 15.69
N GLU A 36 4.86 -12.72 16.94
CA GLU A 36 5.07 -13.83 17.88
C GLU A 36 4.44 -15.13 17.39
N VAL A 37 3.20 -15.07 16.87
CA VAL A 37 2.51 -16.24 16.32
C VAL A 37 3.29 -16.90 15.19
N LEU A 38 3.89 -16.11 14.29
CA LEU A 38 4.70 -16.63 13.19
C LEU A 38 6.10 -17.06 13.65
N GLY A 39 6.69 -16.34 14.59
CA GLY A 39 8.00 -16.59 15.17
C GLY A 39 8.03 -17.81 16.10
N ALA A 40 6.88 -18.28 16.59
CA ALA A 40 6.73 -19.45 17.45
C ALA A 40 7.06 -20.76 16.72
N SER A 41 8.33 -20.95 16.39
CA SER A 41 8.94 -22.21 15.95
C SER A 41 9.86 -22.66 17.09
N GLY A 42 9.80 -23.94 17.48
CA GLY A 42 10.30 -24.47 18.77
C GLY A 42 11.75 -24.14 19.18
N ARG A 43 12.09 -24.59 20.40
CA ARG A 43 13.22 -24.30 21.33
C ARG A 43 14.67 -24.01 20.79
N ARG A 44 14.96 -23.98 19.48
CA ARG A 44 16.33 -23.85 18.94
C ARG A 44 16.52 -22.97 17.70
N ARG A 45 15.57 -22.10 17.30
CA ARG A 45 15.75 -21.23 16.11
C ARG A 45 16.01 -19.76 16.45
N ARG A 46 16.74 -19.12 15.53
CA ARG A 46 17.19 -17.71 15.55
C ARG A 46 16.01 -16.75 15.84
N PRO A 47 16.23 -15.62 16.53
CA PRO A 47 15.19 -14.61 16.71
C PRO A 47 14.71 -14.12 15.33
N GLY A 48 13.41 -14.22 15.07
CA GLY A 48 12.84 -13.77 13.80
C GLY A 48 11.65 -14.59 13.31
N VAL A 49 10.88 -14.00 12.40
CA VAL A 49 9.89 -14.73 11.59
C VAL A 49 10.58 -15.35 10.39
N ASP A 50 10.23 -16.57 10.04
CA ASP A 50 10.72 -17.23 8.83
C ASP A 50 10.32 -16.45 7.57
N GLY A 51 11.29 -16.11 6.72
CA GLY A 51 11.08 -15.26 5.54
C GLY A 51 10.01 -15.79 4.57
N ARG A 52 9.87 -17.11 4.45
CA ARG A 52 8.80 -17.71 3.64
C ARG A 52 7.42 -17.41 4.21
N LEU A 53 7.25 -17.56 5.53
CA LEU A 53 5.97 -17.27 6.21
C LEU A 53 5.63 -15.78 6.14
N TYR A 54 6.63 -14.91 6.28
CA TYR A 54 6.46 -13.48 6.11
C TYR A 54 6.03 -13.11 4.70
N SER A 55 6.75 -13.58 3.68
CA SER A 55 6.45 -13.30 2.27
C SER A 55 5.07 -13.81 1.86
N GLU A 56 4.65 -14.96 2.38
CA GLU A 56 3.30 -15.50 2.21
C GLU A 56 2.24 -14.64 2.91
N LEU A 57 2.49 -14.15 4.13
CA LEU A 57 1.57 -13.23 4.82
C LEU A 57 1.32 -11.97 3.99
N LEU A 58 2.39 -11.32 3.50
CA LEU A 58 2.29 -10.13 2.67
C LEU A 58 1.47 -10.38 1.39
N ARG A 59 1.72 -11.52 0.73
CA ARG A 59 0.93 -11.94 -0.45
C ARG A 59 -0.56 -12.05 -0.12
N ARG A 60 -0.92 -12.68 1.01
CA ARG A 60 -2.32 -12.81 1.43
C ARG A 60 -2.98 -11.49 1.81
N ILE A 61 -2.24 -10.56 2.42
CA ILE A 61 -2.75 -9.21 2.69
C ILE A 61 -3.13 -8.52 1.37
N CYS A 62 -2.24 -8.50 0.38
CA CYS A 62 -2.51 -7.90 -0.93
C CYS A 62 -3.66 -8.59 -1.67
N GLN A 63 -3.69 -9.93 -1.68
CA GLN A 63 -4.74 -10.71 -2.36
C GLN A 63 -6.12 -10.49 -1.73
N HIS A 64 -6.24 -10.61 -0.40
CA HIS A 64 -7.52 -10.41 0.28
C HIS A 64 -7.97 -8.95 0.33
N GLY A 65 -7.03 -8.01 0.21
CA GLY A 65 -7.31 -6.59 0.12
C GLY A 65 -7.76 -6.13 -1.26
N GLY A 66 -7.68 -6.98 -2.30
CA GLY A 66 -8.04 -6.60 -3.66
C GLY A 66 -7.01 -5.69 -4.35
N ALA A 67 -5.73 -5.75 -3.94
CA ALA A 67 -4.68 -5.05 -4.67
C ALA A 67 -4.58 -5.60 -6.11
N PRO A 68 -4.47 -4.74 -7.14
CA PRO A 68 -4.22 -5.20 -8.50
C PRO A 68 -2.96 -6.07 -8.55
N GLN A 69 -3.03 -7.20 -9.26
CA GLN A 69 -1.95 -8.20 -9.27
C GLN A 69 -0.61 -7.60 -9.74
N GLU A 70 -0.63 -6.74 -10.74
CA GLU A 70 0.56 -6.05 -11.25
C GLU A 70 1.22 -5.13 -10.20
N VAL A 71 0.40 -4.48 -9.38
CA VAL A 71 0.86 -3.58 -8.32
C VAL A 71 1.45 -4.38 -7.16
N ALA A 72 0.79 -5.47 -6.77
CA ALA A 72 1.36 -6.39 -5.79
C ALA A 72 2.68 -7.00 -6.28
N ALA A 73 2.77 -7.37 -7.57
CA ALA A 73 3.98 -7.92 -8.17
C ALA A 73 5.17 -6.94 -8.18
N THR A 74 4.91 -5.62 -8.20
CA THR A 74 5.95 -4.59 -8.12
C THR A 74 6.27 -4.18 -6.68
N LEU A 75 5.29 -4.20 -5.77
CA LEU A 75 5.49 -3.87 -4.36
C LEU A 75 6.25 -4.97 -3.61
N LEU A 76 5.79 -6.22 -3.73
CA LEU A 76 6.25 -7.33 -2.88
C LEU A 76 7.77 -7.54 -2.93
N PRO A 77 8.45 -7.51 -4.09
CA PRO A 77 9.91 -7.63 -4.14
C PRO A 77 10.66 -6.53 -3.39
N ARG A 78 10.04 -5.37 -3.12
CA ARG A 78 10.67 -4.29 -2.34
C ARG A 78 10.56 -4.52 -0.84
N VAL A 79 9.58 -5.27 -0.37
CA VAL A 79 9.30 -5.42 1.08
C VAL A 79 9.48 -6.83 1.60
N GLN A 80 9.63 -7.82 0.72
CA GLN A 80 9.85 -9.22 1.09
C GLN A 80 11.32 -9.49 1.45
N CYS A 81 11.52 -10.51 2.28
CA CYS A 81 12.82 -11.09 2.59
C CYS A 81 12.98 -12.43 1.85
N ARG A 82 14.21 -12.92 1.76
CA ARG A 82 14.49 -14.25 1.22
C ARG A 82 13.87 -15.31 2.12
N ASP A 83 13.44 -16.42 1.53
CA ASP A 83 12.76 -17.51 2.25
C ASP A 83 13.48 -18.02 3.50
N HIS A 84 14.82 -18.00 3.50
CA HIS A 84 15.66 -18.53 4.57
C HIS A 84 16.08 -17.47 5.61
N GLU A 85 15.72 -16.21 5.41
CA GLU A 85 16.06 -15.13 6.33
C GLU A 85 15.17 -15.18 7.59
N ALA A 86 15.75 -14.75 8.71
CA ALA A 86 15.01 -14.51 9.93
C ALA A 86 14.61 -13.03 9.96
N VAL A 87 13.35 -12.75 9.67
CA VAL A 87 12.81 -11.40 9.50
C VAL A 87 12.70 -10.70 10.86
N PRO A 88 13.41 -9.57 11.07
CA PRO A 88 13.29 -8.75 12.26
C PRO A 88 11.90 -8.11 12.41
N PHE A 89 11.55 -7.70 13.63
CA PHE A 89 10.22 -7.15 13.92
C PHE A 89 9.92 -5.85 13.17
N ASP A 90 10.89 -4.96 13.05
CA ASP A 90 10.77 -3.68 12.34
C ASP A 90 10.56 -3.89 10.83
N VAL A 91 11.28 -4.82 10.21
CA VAL A 91 11.08 -5.23 8.80
C VAL A 91 9.70 -5.86 8.61
N PHE A 92 9.30 -6.76 9.51
CA PHE A 92 7.97 -7.37 9.50
C PHE A 92 6.87 -6.30 9.54
N ARG A 93 6.96 -5.40 10.53
CA ARG A 93 6.03 -4.30 10.73
C ARG A 93 5.99 -3.36 9.53
N TYR A 94 7.15 -3.03 8.96
CA TYR A 94 7.27 -2.18 7.79
C TYR A 94 6.52 -2.76 6.59
N GLY A 95 6.78 -4.02 6.23
CA GLY A 95 6.12 -4.66 5.09
C GLY A 95 4.61 -4.80 5.28
N VAL A 96 4.16 -5.26 6.45
CA VAL A 96 2.73 -5.40 6.77
C VAL A 96 2.02 -4.04 6.64
N LEU A 97 2.58 -3.01 7.25
CA LEU A 97 2.02 -1.66 7.20
C LEU A 97 2.01 -1.12 5.76
N THR A 98 3.08 -1.32 4.99
CA THR A 98 3.16 -0.88 3.60
C THR A 98 2.08 -1.51 2.74
N CYS A 99 1.81 -2.81 2.91
CA CYS A 99 0.72 -3.49 2.21
C CYS A 99 -0.65 -2.88 2.53
N PHE A 100 -0.96 -2.61 3.81
CA PHE A 100 -2.23 -1.98 4.18
C PHE A 100 -2.37 -0.55 3.68
N VAL A 101 -1.29 0.23 3.73
CA VAL A 101 -1.28 1.60 3.23
C VAL A 101 -1.47 1.62 1.71
N LEU A 102 -0.87 0.69 0.96
CA LEU A 102 -1.12 0.55 -0.49
C LEU A 102 -2.61 0.32 -0.77
N LEU A 103 -3.26 -0.56 -0.01
CA LEU A 103 -4.67 -0.88 -0.18
C LEU A 103 -5.56 0.35 0.05
N GLU A 104 -5.30 1.12 1.12
CA GLU A 104 -6.03 2.36 1.37
C GLU A 104 -5.73 3.41 0.29
N PHE A 105 -4.48 3.53 -0.15
CA PHE A 105 -4.10 4.45 -1.22
C PHE A 105 -4.81 4.11 -2.53
N ALA A 106 -4.87 2.84 -2.91
CA ALA A 106 -5.58 2.38 -4.10
C ALA A 106 -7.09 2.67 -3.99
N ALA A 107 -7.69 2.46 -2.82
CA ALA A 107 -9.10 2.80 -2.57
C ALA A 107 -9.36 4.31 -2.68
N LYS A 108 -8.47 5.16 -2.16
CA LYS A 108 -8.58 6.62 -2.30
C LYS A 108 -8.41 7.08 -3.74
N ALA A 109 -7.42 6.53 -4.46
CA ALA A 109 -7.22 6.81 -5.88
C ALA A 109 -8.44 6.38 -6.70
N GLN A 110 -9.11 5.29 -6.30
CA GLN A 110 -10.36 4.87 -6.92
C GLN A 110 -11.47 5.92 -6.73
N THR A 111 -11.74 6.32 -5.49
CA THR A 111 -12.76 7.34 -5.21
C THR A 111 -12.48 8.65 -5.94
N LEU A 112 -11.20 9.01 -6.07
CA LEU A 112 -10.79 10.18 -6.84
C LEU A 112 -11.13 10.03 -8.32
N TYR A 113 -10.85 8.88 -8.94
CA TYR A 113 -11.22 8.63 -10.33
C TYR A 113 -12.73 8.63 -10.56
N ASP A 114 -13.53 8.09 -9.63
CA ASP A 114 -14.99 8.09 -9.72
C ASP A 114 -15.57 9.51 -9.77
N VAL A 115 -14.88 10.49 -9.17
CA VAL A 115 -15.24 11.91 -9.29
C VAL A 115 -14.84 12.48 -10.66
N LEU A 116 -13.72 12.04 -11.23
CA LEU A 116 -13.21 12.51 -12.52
C LEU A 116 -14.00 11.98 -13.72
N ASP A 117 -14.50 10.75 -13.67
CA ASP A 117 -15.21 10.13 -14.79
C ASP A 117 -16.67 10.60 -14.92
N GLY A 118 -17.22 11.21 -13.86
CA GLY A 118 -18.59 11.73 -13.84
C GLY A 118 -19.66 10.70 -14.21
N GLY A 119 -19.39 9.40 -14.01
CA GLY A 119 -20.29 8.30 -14.40
C GLY A 119 -20.26 7.93 -15.90
N THR A 120 -19.36 8.49 -16.69
CA THR A 120 -19.23 8.19 -18.13
C THR A 120 -18.30 6.99 -18.42
N GLY A 121 -17.62 6.47 -17.39
CA GLY A 121 -16.68 5.35 -17.48
C GLY A 121 -15.28 5.73 -18.01
N ALA A 122 -15.08 6.98 -18.41
CA ALA A 122 -13.83 7.48 -18.97
C ALA A 122 -13.62 8.96 -18.61
N ALA A 123 -12.50 9.29 -17.99
CA ALA A 123 -12.16 10.67 -17.62
C ALA A 123 -11.24 11.33 -18.66
N ASP A 124 -11.26 12.67 -18.74
CA ASP A 124 -10.33 13.41 -19.60
C ASP A 124 -8.88 13.13 -19.16
N LYS A 125 -8.05 12.67 -20.11
CA LYS A 125 -6.67 12.26 -19.81
C LYS A 125 -5.81 13.37 -19.23
N ARG A 126 -6.03 14.63 -19.59
CA ARG A 126 -5.27 15.78 -19.07
C ARG A 126 -5.61 16.04 -17.62
N VAL A 127 -6.90 15.97 -17.29
CA VAL A 127 -7.38 16.12 -15.91
C VAL A 127 -6.80 15.01 -15.06
N CYS A 128 -6.90 13.75 -15.50
CA CYS A 128 -6.26 12.61 -14.83
C CYS A 128 -4.75 12.81 -14.65
N GLN A 129 -4.03 13.28 -15.66
CA GLN A 129 -2.59 13.55 -15.58
C GLN A 129 -2.27 14.68 -14.60
N ALA A 130 -3.07 15.75 -14.56
CA ALA A 130 -2.90 16.82 -13.59
C ALA A 130 -3.06 16.28 -12.17
N VAL A 131 -4.10 15.50 -11.91
CA VAL A 131 -4.31 14.83 -10.62
C VAL A 131 -3.15 13.91 -10.24
N LEU A 132 -2.67 13.08 -11.18
CA LEU A 132 -1.51 12.19 -10.94
C LEU A 132 -0.23 12.96 -10.60
N ARG A 133 0.02 14.10 -11.25
CA ARG A 133 1.16 14.98 -10.93
C ARG A 133 1.02 15.58 -9.53
N THR A 134 -0.16 16.08 -9.18
CA THR A 134 -0.38 16.61 -7.84
C THR A 134 -0.18 15.53 -6.77
N LEU A 135 -0.67 14.30 -7.01
CA LEU A 135 -0.43 13.14 -6.15
C LEU A 135 1.06 12.83 -6.01
N GLU A 136 1.81 12.84 -7.10
CA GLU A 136 3.26 12.62 -7.10
C GLU A 136 4.02 13.68 -6.30
N GLU A 137 3.65 14.95 -6.47
CA GLU A 137 4.24 16.08 -5.74
C GLU A 137 3.96 15.97 -4.23
N ALA A 138 2.72 15.64 -3.86
CA ALA A 138 2.36 15.41 -2.46
C ALA A 138 3.19 14.26 -1.86
N LEU A 139 3.35 13.16 -2.61
CA LEU A 139 4.19 12.02 -2.24
C LEU A 139 5.71 12.34 -2.26
N GLY A 140 6.13 13.39 -2.95
CA GLY A 140 7.53 13.82 -3.06
C GLY A 140 7.96 14.84 -2.01
N ALA A 141 7.05 15.68 -1.53
CA ALA A 141 7.34 16.79 -0.61
C ALA A 141 7.63 16.37 0.84
N SER A 142 7.74 15.07 1.15
CA SER A 142 8.03 14.63 2.51
C SER A 142 8.96 13.41 2.53
N ASP A 143 9.94 13.42 3.44
CA ASP A 143 10.81 12.28 3.71
C ASP A 143 10.04 11.19 4.46
N PHE A 144 9.51 10.23 3.71
CA PHE A 144 8.68 9.15 4.24
C PHE A 144 9.52 7.93 4.64
N SER A 145 10.03 7.94 5.87
CA SER A 145 10.59 6.73 6.50
C SER A 145 9.52 5.77 7.04
N VAL A 146 8.25 6.20 7.08
CA VAL A 146 7.13 5.44 7.65
C VAL A 146 5.95 5.43 6.68
N PRO A 147 5.40 4.27 6.28
CA PRO A 147 4.36 4.18 5.25
C PRO A 147 3.07 4.98 5.55
N VAL A 148 2.68 5.12 6.82
CA VAL A 148 1.50 5.94 7.21
C VAL A 148 1.57 7.37 6.67
N ARG A 149 2.78 7.92 6.56
CA ARG A 149 2.95 9.31 6.14
C ARG A 149 2.66 9.52 4.64
N TYR A 150 2.67 8.47 3.80
CA TYR A 150 2.22 8.57 2.40
C TYR A 150 0.73 8.97 2.30
N LEU A 151 -0.10 8.59 3.27
CA LEU A 151 -1.52 8.99 3.33
C LEU A 151 -1.69 10.39 3.91
N GLU A 152 -0.84 10.78 4.86
CA GLU A 152 -0.78 12.16 5.37
C GLU A 152 -0.37 13.13 4.25
N ALA A 153 0.49 12.71 3.32
CA ALA A 153 0.78 13.41 2.06
C ALA A 153 -0.50 13.72 1.28
N GLY A 154 -1.37 12.72 1.14
CA GLY A 154 -2.66 12.87 0.47
C GLY A 154 -3.57 13.88 1.16
N SER A 155 -3.50 14.03 2.49
CA SER A 155 -4.24 15.07 3.21
C SER A 155 -3.71 16.50 2.95
N LYS A 156 -2.46 16.63 2.46
CA LYS A 156 -1.90 17.92 1.99
C LYS A 156 -2.37 18.28 0.57
N LEU A 157 -3.00 17.34 -0.15
CA LEU A 157 -3.75 17.66 -1.36
C LEU A 157 -5.04 18.37 -0.95
N GLY A 158 -4.91 19.64 -0.59
CA GLY A 158 -6.07 20.47 -0.32
C GLY A 158 -6.99 20.49 -1.56
N PRO A 159 -8.31 20.48 -1.37
CA PRO A 159 -9.28 20.50 -2.48
C PRO A 159 -8.99 21.66 -3.45
N ASP A 160 -8.51 22.79 -2.95
CA ASP A 160 -8.15 23.97 -3.76
C ASP A 160 -6.97 23.71 -4.71
N CYS A 161 -5.94 23.00 -4.25
CA CYS A 161 -4.76 22.68 -5.09
C CYS A 161 -5.15 21.73 -6.22
N LEU A 162 -6.02 20.76 -5.92
CA LEU A 162 -6.53 19.82 -6.90
C LEU A 162 -7.44 20.54 -7.92
N ALA A 163 -8.36 21.37 -7.45
CA ALA A 163 -9.25 22.16 -8.30
C ALA A 163 -8.47 23.06 -9.27
N LEU A 164 -7.46 23.80 -8.77
CA LEU A 164 -6.61 24.65 -9.60
C LEU A 164 -5.83 23.84 -10.66
N ALA A 165 -5.32 22.66 -10.31
CA ALA A 165 -4.61 21.80 -11.26
C ALA A 165 -5.55 21.28 -12.36
N MET A 166 -6.79 20.93 -12.00
CA MET A 166 -7.82 20.48 -12.93
C MET A 166 -8.28 21.61 -13.85
N ASP A 167 -8.56 22.82 -13.32
CA ASP A 167 -8.96 23.99 -14.10
C ASP A 167 -7.90 24.36 -15.14
N ARG A 168 -6.62 24.36 -14.75
CA ARG A 168 -5.50 24.58 -15.68
C ARG A 168 -5.47 23.54 -16.80
N ALA A 169 -5.69 22.26 -16.47
CA ALA A 169 -5.70 21.18 -17.45
C ALA A 169 -6.86 21.30 -18.46
N LEU A 170 -8.03 21.79 -18.01
CA LEU A 170 -9.19 22.03 -18.87
C LEU A 170 -9.01 23.25 -19.79
N GLN A 171 -8.25 24.26 -19.36
CA GLN A 171 -7.97 25.46 -20.17
C GLN A 171 -7.03 25.20 -21.35
N GLU A 172 -6.23 24.13 -21.31
CA GLU A 172 -5.39 23.74 -22.44
C GLU A 172 -6.27 23.30 -23.61
N ARG A 173 -6.46 24.13 -24.65
CA ARG A 173 -7.35 23.85 -25.81
C ARG A 173 -6.82 22.78 -26.79
N LYS A 174 -6.42 21.62 -26.30
CA LYS A 174 -6.00 20.46 -27.13
C LYS A 174 -7.08 19.39 -27.19
N LEU A 175 -7.06 18.57 -28.23
CA LEU A 175 -7.83 17.31 -28.22
C LEU A 175 -7.16 16.37 -27.22
N SER A 176 -7.91 15.87 -26.24
CA SER A 176 -7.45 14.86 -25.30
C SER A 176 -8.11 13.52 -25.60
N ALA A 177 -7.35 12.45 -25.44
CA ALA A 177 -7.92 11.12 -25.29
C ALA A 177 -8.58 10.98 -23.90
N SER A 178 -9.38 9.94 -23.71
CA SER A 178 -9.79 9.52 -22.38
C SER A 178 -8.69 8.71 -21.70
N MET A 179 -8.73 8.66 -20.37
CA MET A 179 -7.99 7.70 -19.55
C MET A 179 -9.00 6.78 -18.87
N SER A 180 -8.74 5.47 -18.88
CA SER A 180 -9.59 4.50 -18.19
C SER A 180 -9.27 4.44 -16.69
N ARG A 181 -10.23 3.91 -15.93
CA ARG A 181 -10.08 3.64 -14.49
C ARG A 181 -8.84 2.79 -14.20
N GLU A 182 -8.67 1.72 -14.97
CA GLU A 182 -7.54 0.79 -14.81
C GLU A 182 -6.21 1.48 -15.09
N GLU A 183 -6.12 2.28 -16.16
CA GLU A 183 -4.91 3.03 -16.48
C GLU A 183 -4.56 4.03 -15.36
N PHE A 184 -5.55 4.76 -14.85
CA PHE A 184 -5.36 5.73 -13.78
C PHE A 184 -4.85 5.06 -12.50
N LEU A 185 -5.52 3.98 -12.05
CA LEU A 185 -5.14 3.25 -10.84
C LEU A 185 -3.72 2.66 -10.96
N LYS A 186 -3.38 2.10 -12.12
CA LYS A 186 -2.05 1.57 -12.40
C LYS A 186 -0.98 2.65 -12.26
N LYS A 187 -1.22 3.84 -12.82
CA LYS A 187 -0.30 4.98 -12.69
C LYS A 187 -0.21 5.48 -11.24
N ALA A 188 -1.34 5.70 -10.58
CA ALA A 188 -1.38 6.20 -9.21
C ALA A 188 -0.63 5.28 -8.24
N THR A 189 -0.92 3.98 -8.29
CA THR A 189 -0.27 3.00 -7.42
C THR A 189 1.21 2.82 -7.72
N ALA A 190 1.65 2.99 -8.98
CA ALA A 190 3.07 3.02 -9.32
C ALA A 190 3.82 4.18 -8.64
N LEU A 191 3.19 5.36 -8.49
CA LEU A 191 3.75 6.48 -7.73
C LEU A 191 4.00 6.10 -6.26
N PHE A 192 3.05 5.40 -5.64
CA PHE A 192 3.21 4.89 -4.29
C PHE A 192 4.37 3.90 -4.20
N VAL A 193 4.38 2.87 -5.07
CA VAL A 193 5.41 1.82 -5.06
C VAL A 193 6.80 2.42 -5.26
N ALA A 194 6.95 3.43 -6.13
CA ALA A 194 8.23 4.11 -6.37
C ALA A 194 8.82 4.72 -5.09
N LYS A 195 7.97 5.20 -4.17
CA LYS A 195 8.41 5.81 -2.90
C LYS A 195 8.68 4.81 -1.78
N VAL A 196 8.25 3.55 -1.91
CA VAL A 196 8.52 2.50 -0.93
C VAL A 196 10.02 2.23 -0.86
N LYS A 197 10.59 2.24 0.33
CA LYS A 197 12.00 1.91 0.54
C LYS A 197 12.17 0.38 0.44
N PRO A 198 13.11 -0.11 -0.38
CA PRO A 198 13.48 -1.52 -0.36
C PRO A 198 13.97 -1.96 1.02
N VAL A 199 13.60 -3.17 1.42
CA VAL A 199 14.23 -3.88 2.53
C VAL A 199 15.54 -4.47 1.99
N ASP A 200 16.66 -4.11 2.62
CA ASP A 200 18.00 -4.63 2.33
C ASP A 200 18.37 -5.80 3.25
#